data_AF-A0A6N8AXG6-F1
#
_entry.id   AF-A0A6N8AXG6-F1
#
_cell.length_a   1.000
_cell.length_b   1.000
_cell.length_c   1.000
_cell.angle_alpha   90.00
_cell.angle_beta   90.00
_cell.angle_gamma   90.00
#
_symmetry.space_group_name_H-M   'P 1'
#
loop_
_entity.id
_entity.type
_entity.pdbx_description
1 polymer ?
#
loop_
_entity_poly.entity_id
_entity_poly.type
_entity_poly.pdbx_seq_one_letter_code
_entity_poly.pdbx_strand_id
1 'polypeptide(L)'
;MTSQQDASPQSICPECRGDNLYTHGGISARGGYGPDLLPGASGVFASAKMRSVVCRDCGLVRFYAGNDALARITPENGWRKVR
;
A
#
# COMPACT_ATOMS: atom_id res chain seq x y z
N MET A 1 -16.96 6.33 -14.65
CA MET A 1 -16.26 7.27 -13.73
C MET A 1 -15.18 6.47 -13.04
N THR A 2 -13.94 6.49 -13.54
CA THR A 2 -12.83 5.76 -12.91
C THR A 2 -11.64 6.71 -12.83
N SER A 3 -11.57 7.46 -11.73
CA SER A 3 -10.42 8.29 -11.41
C SER A 3 -9.30 7.38 -10.92
N GLN A 4 -8.52 6.86 -11.85
CA GLN A 4 -7.21 6.27 -11.57
C GLN A 4 -6.16 7.37 -11.83
N GLN A 5 -5.87 8.17 -10.80
CA GLN A 5 -4.78 9.15 -10.84
C GLN A 5 -3.70 8.80 -9.82
N ASP A 6 -2.51 8.60 -10.39
CA ASP A 6 -1.20 8.99 -9.89
C ASP A 6 -0.68 8.39 -8.58
N ALA A 7 -0.16 7.18 -8.71
CA ALA A 7 1.13 6.86 -8.11
C ALA A 7 1.91 6.10 -9.18
N SER A 8 2.86 6.76 -9.87
CA SER A 8 3.73 6.13 -10.86
C SER A 8 4.23 4.81 -10.28
N PRO A 9 3.76 3.64 -10.77
CA PRO A 9 4.35 2.39 -10.37
C PRO A 9 5.81 2.55 -10.77
N GLN A 10 6.74 2.35 -9.84
CA GLN A 10 8.12 2.11 -10.21
C GLN A 10 8.05 1.11 -11.36
N SER A 11 8.37 1.52 -12.59
CA SER A 11 8.19 0.66 -13.79
C SER A 11 9.29 -0.40 -13.87
N ILE A 12 10.26 -0.31 -12.96
CA ILE A 12 11.42 -1.17 -12.85
C ILE A 12 11.49 -1.68 -11.42
N CYS A 13 11.69 -2.99 -11.28
CA CYS A 13 11.89 -3.64 -10.00
C CYS A 13 13.23 -3.17 -9.39
N PRO A 14 13.26 -2.67 -8.15
CA PRO A 14 14.51 -2.23 -7.52
C PRO A 14 15.49 -3.39 -7.26
N GLU A 15 15.00 -4.62 -7.06
CA GLU A 15 15.83 -5.77 -6.71
C GLU A 15 16.54 -6.39 -7.92
N CYS A 16 15.82 -6.57 -9.04
CA CYS A 16 16.35 -7.27 -10.22
C CYS A 16 16.46 -6.40 -11.48
N ARG A 17 15.98 -5.16 -11.42
CA ARG A 17 15.82 -4.26 -12.58
C ARG A 17 14.96 -4.79 -13.73
N GLY A 18 14.17 -5.85 -13.50
CA GLY A 18 13.15 -6.32 -14.42
C GLY A 18 11.93 -5.39 -14.46
N ASP A 19 11.17 -5.45 -15.54
CA ASP A 19 9.99 -4.62 -15.81
C ASP A 19 8.67 -5.39 -15.71
N ASN A 20 8.70 -6.70 -15.44
CA ASN A 20 7.53 -7.55 -15.25
C ASN A 20 6.88 -7.32 -13.87
N LEU A 21 6.36 -6.11 -13.66
CA LEU A 21 5.68 -5.68 -12.44
C LEU A 21 4.16 -5.69 -12.62
N TYR A 22 3.49 -6.35 -11.69
CA TYR A 22 2.04 -6.49 -11.66
C TYR A 22 1.50 -5.81 -10.41
N THR A 23 0.30 -5.23 -10.50
CA THR A 23 -0.31 -4.55 -9.35
C THR A 23 -1.75 -4.98 -9.11
N HIS A 24 -2.12 -5.08 -7.83
CA HIS A 24 -3.49 -5.32 -7.41
C HIS A 24 -3.89 -4.30 -6.34
N GLY A 25 -4.99 -3.59 -6.58
CA GLY A 25 -5.52 -2.56 -5.68
C GLY A 25 -6.64 -3.07 -4.77
N GLY A 26 -7.18 -2.18 -3.93
CA GLY A 26 -8.40 -2.43 -3.16
C GLY A 26 -8.25 -3.42 -2.00
N ILE A 27 -7.03 -3.86 -1.70
CA ILE A 27 -6.73 -4.78 -0.61
C ILE A 27 -6.99 -4.05 0.71
N SER A 28 -7.80 -4.64 1.57
CA SER A 28 -8.00 -4.10 2.91
C SER A 28 -6.73 -4.30 3.72
N ALA A 29 -6.23 -3.25 4.38
CA ALA A 29 -5.09 -3.34 5.29
C ALA A 29 -5.37 -4.21 6.53
N ARG A 30 -6.66 -4.50 6.77
CA ARG A 30 -7.15 -5.46 7.75
C ARG A 30 -7.74 -6.67 7.01
N GLY A 31 -7.06 -7.80 7.08
CA GLY A 31 -7.57 -9.08 6.58
C GLY A 31 -8.45 -9.79 7.62
N GLY A 32 -9.31 -10.71 7.20
CA GLY A 32 -10.13 -11.52 8.12
C GLY A 32 -9.30 -12.44 9.05
N TYR A 33 -8.07 -12.76 8.66
CA TYR A 33 -7.12 -13.60 9.41
C TYR A 33 -5.73 -12.94 9.58
N GLY A 34 -5.56 -11.68 9.16
CA GLY A 34 -4.27 -11.00 9.14
C GLY A 34 -4.21 -9.82 10.12
N PRO A 35 -3.01 -9.48 10.64
CA PRO A 35 -2.84 -8.29 11.47
C PRO A 35 -3.21 -7.02 10.69
N ASP A 36 -3.63 -5.98 11.40
CA ASP A 36 -3.83 -4.66 10.77
C ASP A 36 -2.47 -4.12 10.33
N LEU A 37 -2.24 -4.09 9.01
CA LEU A 37 -0.97 -3.64 8.42
C LEU A 37 -0.82 -2.11 8.48
N LEU A 38 -1.90 -1.37 8.74
CA LEU A 38 -1.90 0.08 8.87
C LEU A 38 -2.71 0.50 10.12
N PRO A 39 -2.21 0.20 11.34
CA PRO A 39 -2.90 0.53 12.57
C PRO A 39 -3.12 2.04 12.70
N GLY A 40 -4.30 2.45 13.17
CA GLY A 40 -4.66 3.87 13.29
C GLY A 40 -4.93 4.59 11.97
N ALA A 41 -4.67 3.95 10.81
CA ALA A 41 -5.04 4.50 9.50
C ALA A 41 -6.46 4.13 9.08
N SER A 42 -7.10 3.17 9.77
CA SER A 42 -8.50 2.82 9.60
C SER A 42 -9.39 3.71 10.50
N GLY A 43 -10.55 4.11 9.98
CA GLY A 43 -11.53 4.92 10.70
C GLY A 43 -12.76 4.11 11.07
N VAL A 44 -13.63 4.66 11.92
CA VAL A 44 -14.84 3.98 12.43
C VAL A 44 -15.75 3.44 11.30
N PHE A 45 -15.75 4.08 10.13
CA PHE A 45 -16.58 3.70 8.97
C PHE A 45 -15.77 3.42 7.69
N ALA A 46 -14.44 3.41 7.74
CA ALA A 46 -13.61 3.26 6.54
C ALA A 46 -12.36 2.43 6.83
N SER A 47 -12.26 1.26 6.19
CA SER A 47 -11.07 0.41 6.24
C SER A 47 -9.98 1.01 5.36
N ALA A 48 -8.78 1.19 5.92
CA ALA A 48 -7.62 1.60 5.14
C ALA A 48 -7.39 0.62 3.98
N LYS A 49 -7.16 1.18 2.79
CA LYS A 49 -6.87 0.41 1.57
C LYS A 49 -5.41 0.49 1.23
N MET A 50 -4.92 -0.56 0.59
CA MET A 50 -3.56 -0.68 0.09
C MET A 50 -3.55 -1.29 -1.31
N ARG A 51 -2.45 -1.08 -2.01
CA ARG A 51 -2.11 -1.74 -3.27
C ARG A 51 -0.87 -2.60 -3.07
N SER A 52 -0.85 -3.78 -3.67
CA SER A 52 0.36 -4.57 -3.81
C SER A 52 0.95 -4.38 -5.19
N VAL A 53 2.27 -4.46 -5.27
CA VAL A 53 3.04 -4.58 -6.50
C VAL A 53 3.92 -5.80 -6.36
N VAL A 54 3.92 -6.68 -7.36
CA VAL A 54 4.68 -7.92 -7.39
C VAL A 54 5.54 -7.96 -8.64
N CYS A 55 6.84 -8.21 -8.48
CA CYS A 55 7.72 -8.53 -9.59
C CYS A 55 7.64 -10.03 -9.90
N ARG A 56 7.27 -10.38 -11.12
CA ARG A 56 7.20 -11.77 -11.56
C ARG A 56 8.59 -12.41 -11.67
N ASP A 57 9.61 -11.63 -12.00
CA ASP A 57 10.95 -12.16 -12.29
C ASP A 57 11.71 -12.56 -11.02
N CYS A 58 11.64 -11.75 -9.97
CA CYS A 58 12.40 -11.97 -8.73
C CYS A 58 11.52 -12.22 -7.49
N GLY A 59 10.20 -12.09 -7.61
CA GLY A 59 9.28 -12.32 -6.49
C GLY A 59 9.19 -11.18 -5.48
N LEU A 60 9.83 -10.02 -5.72
CA LEU A 60 9.68 -8.86 -4.83
C LEU A 60 8.21 -8.45 -4.72
N VAL A 61 7.72 -8.34 -3.48
CA VAL A 61 6.41 -7.80 -3.16
C VAL A 61 6.56 -6.50 -2.40
N ARG A 62 5.88 -5.44 -2.87
CA ARG A 62 5.80 -4.15 -2.19
C ARG A 62 4.35 -3.79 -1.92
N PHE A 63 4.10 -3.30 -0.71
CA PHE A 63 2.79 -2.80 -0.31
C PHE A 63 2.84 -1.28 -0.21
N TYR A 64 1.84 -0.62 -0.77
CA TYR A 64 1.69 0.83 -0.68
C TYR A 64 0.34 1.15 -0.06
N ALA A 65 0.35 2.01 0.97
CA ALA A 65 -0.85 2.56 1.55
C ALA A 65 -1.59 3.43 0.52
N GLY A 66 -2.92 3.36 0.50
CA GLY A 66 -3.76 4.26 -0.29
C GLY A 66 -3.74 5.68 0.28
N ASN A 67 -4.12 6.66 -0.54
CA ASN A 67 -4.07 8.08 -0.16
C ASN A 67 -4.86 8.40 1.12
N ASP A 68 -6.04 7.80 1.30
CA ASP A 68 -6.85 8.00 2.52
C ASP A 68 -6.16 7.46 3.78
N ALA A 69 -5.37 6.40 3.64
CA ALA A 69 -4.60 5.84 4.75
C ALA A 69 -3.38 6.71 5.04
N LEU A 70 -2.70 7.23 4.00
CA LEU A 70 -1.57 8.16 4.13
C LEU A 70 -1.93 9.41 4.91
N ALA A 71 -3.13 9.97 4.70
CA ALA A 71 -3.63 11.14 5.43
C ALA A 71 -3.73 10.91 6.96
N ARG A 72 -3.75 9.66 7.41
CA ARG A 72 -3.83 9.27 8.83
C ARG A 72 -2.52 8.76 9.40
N ILE A 73 -1.45 8.70 8.60
CA ILE A 73 -0.09 8.39 9.08
C ILE A 73 0.48 9.63 9.76
N THR A 74 -0.03 9.91 10.95
CA THR A 74 0.31 11.09 11.75
C THR A 74 0.67 10.70 13.18
N PRO A 75 1.46 11.52 13.89
CA PRO A 75 1.81 11.27 15.30
C PRO A 75 0.61 11.10 16.21
N GLU A 76 -0.49 11.85 16.00
CA GLU A 76 -1.71 11.70 16.81
C GLU A 76 -2.37 10.32 16.67
N ASN A 77 -2.15 9.63 15.55
CA ASN A 77 -2.64 8.27 15.32
C ASN A 77 -1.61 7.20 15.71
N GLY A 78 -0.57 7.56 16.48
CA GLY A 78 0.43 6.64 17.02
C GLY A 78 1.60 6.33 16.10
N TRP A 79 1.70 6.99 14.93
CA TRP A 79 2.81 6.80 14.01
C TRP A 79 4.02 7.65 14.40
N ARG A 80 5.22 7.07 14.32
CA ARG A 80 6.47 7.79 14.56
C ARG A 80 7.34 7.78 13.31
N LYS A 81 7.88 8.95 12.97
CA LYS A 81 8.92 9.06 11.93
C LYS A 81 10.15 8.29 12.38
N VAL A 82 10.67 7.42 11.50
CA VAL A 82 11.87 6.62 11.79
C VAL A 82 13.15 7.41 11.47
N ARG A 83 13.05 8.56 10.80
CA ARG A 83 14.14 9.48 10.45
C ARG A 83 13.65 10.93 10.42
#